data_AF-A0ABD1LXV6-F1
#
_entry.id   AF-A0ABD1LXV6-F1
#
_cell.length_a   1.000
_cell.length_b   1.000
_cell.length_c   1.000
_cell.angle_alpha   90.00
_cell.angle_beta   90.00
_cell.angle_gamma   90.00
#
_symmetry.space_group_name_H-M   'P 1'
#
loop_
_entity.id
_entity.type
_entity.pdbx_description
1 polymer ?
#
loop_
_entity_poly.entity_id
_entity_poly.type
_entity_poly.pdbx_seq_one_letter_code
_entity_poly.pdbx_strand_id
1 'polypeptide(L)'
;MYNHADTFERFKNYKGNFEANLSRDLKGVLSLYEASFLGYEGEEILEEAQTFSSLHLRGVIDEGRGSGMVMEEVSHALELPLHHRIQRFEARWYIESFAKRKDANQVLLQAAKLDFNIVQSTLQDDLQEMSRLVFLVL
;
A
#
# COMPACT_ATOMS: atom_id res chain seq x y z
N MET A 1 -23.55 -11.45 -12.96
CA MET A 1 -22.29 -11.73 -12.24
C MET A 1 -21.99 -10.47 -11.46
N TYR A 2 -21.84 -10.56 -10.13
CA TYR A 2 -21.58 -9.36 -9.30
C TYR A 2 -20.18 -8.85 -9.64
N ASN A 3 -20.07 -7.67 -10.25
CA ASN A 3 -18.78 -7.04 -10.43
C ASN A 3 -18.39 -6.44 -9.08
N HIS A 4 -17.25 -6.88 -8.52
CA HIS A 4 -16.77 -6.38 -7.24
C HIS A 4 -16.55 -4.86 -7.28
N ALA A 5 -16.20 -4.32 -8.44
CA ALA A 5 -15.98 -2.91 -8.67
C ALA A 5 -17.26 -2.05 -8.49
N ASP A 6 -18.46 -2.62 -8.70
CA ASP A 6 -19.74 -1.91 -8.51
C ASP A 6 -19.94 -1.43 -7.07
N THR A 7 -19.19 -2.01 -6.12
CA THR A 7 -19.13 -1.58 -4.72
C THR A 7 -18.76 -0.09 -4.59
N PHE A 8 -18.01 0.45 -5.55
CA PHE A 8 -17.55 1.83 -5.55
C PHE A 8 -18.58 2.83 -6.11
N GLU A 9 -19.64 2.37 -6.77
CA GLU A 9 -20.70 3.24 -7.33
C GLU A 9 -21.37 4.11 -6.26
N ARG A 10 -21.43 3.61 -5.02
CA ARG A 10 -21.98 4.36 -3.87
C ARG A 10 -21.22 5.66 -3.56
N PHE A 11 -20.00 5.81 -4.09
CA PHE A 11 -19.14 6.97 -3.88
C PHE A 11 -19.21 7.97 -5.06
N LYS A 12 -20.05 7.68 -6.06
CA LYS A 12 -20.30 8.58 -7.19
C LYS A 12 -21.54 9.45 -6.95
N ASN A 13 -21.49 10.67 -7.45
CA ASN A 13 -22.64 11.58 -7.48
C ASN A 13 -23.58 11.27 -8.66
N TYR A 14 -24.70 11.99 -8.73
CA TYR A 14 -25.70 11.85 -9.80
C TYR A 14 -25.17 12.12 -11.23
N LYS A 15 -23.98 12.74 -11.38
CA LYS A 15 -23.31 12.96 -12.66
C LYS A 15 -22.36 11.82 -13.03
N GLY A 16 -22.26 10.78 -12.19
CA GLY A 16 -21.37 9.64 -12.40
C GLY A 16 -19.92 9.87 -11.99
N ASN A 17 -19.60 10.98 -11.32
CA ASN A 17 -18.23 11.27 -10.87
C ASN A 17 -18.08 10.97 -9.37
N PHE A 18 -16.89 10.53 -8.93
CA PHE A 18 -16.57 10.42 -7.51
C PHE A 18 -16.86 11.73 -6.75
N GLU A 19 -17.49 11.62 -5.58
CA GLU A 19 -17.90 12.79 -4.82
C GLU A 19 -16.68 13.60 -4.33
N ALA A 20 -16.67 14.90 -4.62
CA ALA A 20 -15.57 15.78 -4.23
C ALA A 20 -15.38 15.89 -2.69
N ASN A 21 -16.41 15.58 -1.90
CA ASN A 21 -16.32 15.57 -0.44
C ASN A 21 -15.41 14.44 0.10
N LEU A 22 -15.19 13.37 -0.68
CA LEU A 22 -14.32 12.24 -0.31
C LEU A 22 -12.88 12.70 -0.08
N SER A 23 -12.46 13.78 -0.76
CA SER A 23 -11.16 14.43 -0.57
C SER A 23 -10.86 14.85 0.87
N ARG A 24 -11.89 14.99 1.73
CA ARG A 24 -11.73 15.32 3.14
C ARG A 24 -11.24 14.14 3.99
N ASP A 25 -11.48 12.91 3.53
CA ASP A 25 -11.00 11.70 4.18
C ASP A 25 -9.74 11.19 3.46
N LEU A 26 -8.58 11.71 3.85
CA LEU A 26 -7.30 11.35 3.24
C LEU A 26 -7.02 9.84 3.32
N LYS A 27 -7.40 9.17 4.42
CA LYS A 27 -7.20 7.73 4.57
C LYS A 27 -8.13 6.93 3.67
N GLY A 28 -9.37 7.38 3.54
CA GLY A 28 -10.34 6.81 2.60
C GLY A 28 -9.85 6.94 1.15
N VAL A 29 -9.34 8.12 0.77
CA VAL A 29 -8.78 8.36 -0.58
C VAL A 29 -7.54 7.50 -0.82
N LEU A 30 -6.64 7.36 0.16
CA LEU A 30 -5.50 6.46 0.06
C LEU A 30 -5.93 4.99 -0.12
N SER A 31 -6.94 4.56 0.64
CA SER A 31 -7.48 3.21 0.52
C SER A 31 -8.13 2.97 -0.85
N LEU A 32 -8.84 3.97 -1.38
CA LEU A 32 -9.42 3.91 -2.73
C LEU A 32 -8.33 3.85 -3.80
N TYR A 33 -7.25 4.62 -3.65
CA TYR A 33 -6.09 4.56 -4.53
C TYR A 33 -5.51 3.16 -4.57
N GLU A 34 -5.19 2.57 -3.42
CA GLU A 34 -4.63 1.22 -3.37
C GLU A 34 -5.56 0.15 -3.93
N ALA A 35 -6.86 0.24 -3.62
CA ALA A 35 -7.86 -0.69 -4.13
C ALA A 35 -8.04 -0.59 -5.66
N SER A 36 -7.80 0.58 -6.25
CA SER A 36 -7.92 0.76 -7.71
C SER A 36 -6.93 -0.09 -8.52
N PHE A 37 -5.81 -0.50 -7.92
CA PHE A 37 -4.81 -1.37 -8.56
C PHE A 37 -5.16 -2.87 -8.51
N LEU A 38 -6.28 -3.25 -7.89
CA LEU A 38 -6.78 -4.63 -7.91
C LEU A 38 -7.67 -4.94 -9.12
N GLY A 39 -7.94 -3.92 -9.94
CA GLY A 39 -8.85 -4.03 -11.07
C GLY A 39 -8.28 -4.78 -12.27
N TYR A 40 -9.17 -5.34 -13.07
CA TYR A 40 -8.87 -5.91 -14.39
C TYR A 40 -9.15 -4.89 -15.50
N GLU A 41 -8.57 -5.13 -16.68
CA GLU A 41 -8.85 -4.31 -17.87
C GLU A 41 -10.36 -4.28 -18.19
N GLY A 42 -10.91 -3.08 -18.41
CA GLY A 42 -12.33 -2.86 -18.66
C GLY A 42 -13.18 -2.53 -17.42
N GLU A 43 -12.58 -2.49 -16.23
CA GLU A 43 -13.25 -2.00 -15.02
C GLU A 43 -13.14 -0.47 -14.90
N GLU A 44 -13.89 0.26 -15.74
CA GLU A 44 -13.84 1.74 -15.88
C GLU A 44 -13.93 2.47 -14.52
N ILE A 45 -14.75 1.98 -13.59
CA ILE A 45 -14.90 2.60 -12.27
C ILE A 45 -13.59 2.59 -11.45
N LEU A 46 -12.74 1.58 -11.61
CA LEU A 46 -11.45 1.51 -10.93
C LEU A 46 -10.41 2.40 -11.61
N GLU A 47 -10.44 2.54 -12.93
CA GLU A 47 -9.62 3.51 -13.65
C GLU A 47 -9.97 4.96 -13.25
N GLU A 48 -11.26 5.24 -13.12
CA GLU A 48 -11.75 6.52 -12.58
C GLU A 48 -11.34 6.72 -11.12
N ALA A 49 -11.45 5.68 -10.28
CA ALA A 49 -11.04 5.73 -8.88
C ALA A 49 -9.55 6.03 -8.74
N GLN A 50 -8.71 5.41 -9.58
CA GLN A 50 -7.27 5.63 -9.63
C GLN A 50 -6.97 7.08 -10.00
N THR A 51 -7.62 7.62 -11.03
CA THR A 51 -7.42 9.00 -11.49
C THR A 51 -7.88 10.01 -10.43
N PHE A 52 -9.07 9.81 -9.87
CA PHE A 52 -9.61 10.66 -8.82
C PHE A 52 -8.71 10.68 -7.58
N SER A 53 -8.35 9.50 -7.07
CA SER A 53 -7.58 9.40 -5.83
C SER A 53 -6.14 9.89 -6.01
N SER A 54 -5.47 9.53 -7.11
CA SER A 54 -4.10 9.98 -7.39
C SER A 54 -4.00 11.50 -7.50
N LEU A 55 -4.96 12.17 -8.15
CA LEU A 55 -5.02 13.63 -8.25
C LEU A 55 -5.12 14.28 -6.86
N HIS A 56 -6.00 13.76 -6.00
CA HIS A 56 -6.20 14.30 -4.66
C HIS A 56 -4.99 14.07 -3.75
N LEU A 57 -4.40 12.86 -3.78
CA LEU A 57 -3.21 12.54 -2.99
C LEU A 57 -2.01 13.41 -3.37
N ARG A 58 -1.79 13.65 -4.68
CA ARG A 58 -0.74 14.55 -5.16
C ARG A 58 -0.99 15.99 -4.74
N GLY A 59 -2.22 16.48 -4.87
CA GLY A 59 -2.58 17.83 -4.41
C GLY A 59 -2.26 18.02 -2.92
N VAL A 60 -2.58 17.03 -2.09
CA VAL A 60 -2.27 17.05 -0.64
C VAL A 60 -0.77 17.17 -0.36
N ILE A 61 0.09 16.48 -1.14
CA ILE A 61 1.55 16.63 -1.06
C ILE A 61 1.97 18.05 -1.46
N ASP A 62 1.51 18.53 -2.62
CA ASP A 62 1.91 19.82 -3.19
C ASP A 62 1.52 21.00 -2.29
N GLU A 63 0.38 20.92 -1.64
CA GLU A 63 -0.12 21.97 -0.75
C GLU A 63 0.44 21.87 0.68
N GLY A 64 1.27 20.86 0.96
CA GLY A 64 1.80 20.58 2.29
C GLY A 64 0.69 20.31 3.33
N ARG A 65 -0.48 19.86 2.87
CA ARG A 65 -1.66 19.67 3.72
C ARG A 65 -1.62 18.30 4.41
N GLY A 66 -0.69 18.13 5.33
CA GLY A 66 -0.67 16.93 6.16
C GLY A 66 0.57 16.89 7.02
N SER A 67 0.54 16.07 8.07
CA SER A 67 1.71 15.82 8.89
C SER A 67 1.66 14.40 9.46
N GLY A 68 2.85 13.86 9.72
CA GLY A 68 3.02 12.57 10.36
C GLY A 68 2.87 11.38 9.41
N MET A 69 2.56 10.23 9.99
CA MET A 69 2.61 8.91 9.34
C MET A 69 1.75 8.82 8.07
N VAL A 70 0.57 9.44 8.05
CA VAL A 70 -0.33 9.38 6.88
C VAL A 70 0.32 9.98 5.63
N MET A 71 1.14 11.03 5.76
CA MET A 71 1.86 11.60 4.62
C MET A 71 3.00 10.70 4.14
N GLU A 72 3.63 9.96 5.04
CA GLU A 72 4.62 8.93 4.70
C GLU A 72 3.96 7.80 3.90
N GLU A 73 2.77 7.34 4.34
CA GLU A 73 1.96 6.33 3.64
C GLU A 73 1.49 6.83 2.25
N VAL A 74 1.03 8.07 2.14
CA VAL A 74 0.62 8.66 0.86
C VAL A 74 1.79 8.76 -0.12
N SER A 75 2.95 9.22 0.36
CA SER A 75 4.15 9.34 -0.49
C SER A 75 4.62 7.97 -0.95
N HIS A 76 4.61 6.98 -0.05
CA HIS A 76 4.95 5.59 -0.35
C HIS A 76 3.99 5.01 -1.39
N ALA A 77 2.67 5.11 -1.20
CA ALA A 77 1.69 4.60 -2.17
C ALA A 77 1.85 5.23 -3.57
N LEU A 78 2.08 6.53 -3.65
CA LEU A 78 2.25 7.24 -4.93
C LEU A 78 3.57 6.90 -5.67
N GLU A 79 4.60 6.45 -4.95
CA GLU A 79 5.84 5.93 -5.57
C GLU A 79 5.59 4.59 -6.26
N LEU A 80 4.94 3.67 -5.54
CA LEU A 80 4.53 2.37 -6.05
C LEU A 80 3.32 1.88 -5.23
N PRO A 81 2.22 1.48 -5.87
CA PRO A 81 1.05 0.97 -5.16
C PRO A 81 1.36 -0.35 -4.47
N LEU A 82 0.71 -0.59 -3.32
CA LEU A 82 0.84 -1.79 -2.50
C LEU A 82 0.72 -3.08 -3.30
N HIS A 83 -0.22 -3.15 -4.25
CA HIS A 83 -0.44 -4.36 -5.05
C HIS A 83 0.76 -4.74 -5.94
N HIS A 84 1.59 -3.76 -6.31
CA HIS A 84 2.77 -3.96 -7.15
C HIS A 84 4.05 -4.18 -6.33
N ARG A 85 3.98 -4.09 -4.99
CA ARG A 85 5.15 -4.21 -4.13
C ARG A 85 5.48 -5.67 -3.80
N ILE A 86 6.78 -5.95 -3.66
CA ILE A 86 7.25 -7.21 -3.09
C ILE A 86 6.88 -7.20 -1.61
N GLN A 87 5.97 -8.11 -1.23
CA GLN A 87 5.39 -8.21 0.12
C GLN A 87 6.45 -8.19 1.23
N ARG A 88 7.62 -8.78 0.98
CA ARG A 88 8.69 -8.86 1.98
C ARG A 88 9.35 -7.52 2.27
N PHE A 89 9.56 -6.69 1.26
CA PHE A 89 10.07 -5.33 1.45
C PHE A 89 9.01 -4.45 2.09
N GLU A 90 7.75 -4.63 1.69
CA GLU A 90 6.63 -3.91 2.29
C GLU A 90 6.48 -4.23 3.78
N ALA A 91 6.56 -5.52 4.16
CA ALA A 91 6.49 -5.92 5.57
C ALA A 91 7.57 -5.22 6.42
N ARG A 92 8.80 -5.10 5.90
CA ARG A 92 9.87 -4.38 6.60
C ARG A 92 9.53 -2.90 6.78
N TRP A 93 9.15 -2.23 5.68
CA TRP A 93 8.78 -0.82 5.70
C TRP A 93 7.64 -0.57 6.68
N TYR A 94 6.61 -1.42 6.65
CA TYR A 94 5.45 -1.30 7.51
C TYR A 94 5.78 -1.56 8.99
N ILE A 95 6.67 -2.50 9.31
CA ILE A 95 7.17 -2.71 10.69
C ILE A 95 7.85 -1.43 11.22
N GLU A 96 8.70 -0.81 10.42
CA GLU A 96 9.42 0.42 10.78
C GLU A 96 8.45 1.61 10.93
N SER A 97 7.50 1.75 10.00
CA SER A 97 6.47 2.79 10.03
C SER A 97 5.52 2.61 11.21
N PHE A 98 5.00 1.39 11.43
CA PHE A 98 4.10 1.06 12.53
C PHE A 98 4.75 1.28 13.90
N ALA A 99 6.06 1.04 14.03
CA ALA A 99 6.80 1.30 15.27
C ALA A 99 6.84 2.78 15.67
N LYS A 100 6.67 3.71 14.72
CA LYS A 100 6.65 5.16 15.00
C LYS A 100 5.30 5.62 15.57
N ARG A 101 4.27 4.79 15.52
CA ARG A 101 2.92 5.15 15.97
C ARG A 101 2.83 5.22 17.49
N LYS A 102 2.19 6.28 18.00
CA LYS A 102 1.93 6.44 19.44
C LYS A 102 0.96 5.36 19.98
N ASP A 103 0.07 4.86 19.12
CA ASP A 103 -0.93 3.84 19.42
C ASP A 103 -0.49 2.43 18.96
N ALA A 104 0.80 2.23 18.66
CA ALA A 104 1.31 0.93 18.22
C ALA A 104 1.06 -0.16 19.26
N ASN A 105 0.34 -1.21 18.87
CA ASN A 105 0.23 -2.42 19.67
C ASN A 105 1.59 -3.12 19.73
N GLN A 106 2.21 -3.09 20.91
CA GLN A 106 3.55 -3.63 21.11
C GLN A 106 3.62 -5.14 20.88
N VAL A 107 2.56 -5.89 21.21
CA VAL A 107 2.53 -7.34 20.98
C VAL A 107 2.57 -7.64 19.48
N LEU A 108 1.75 -6.94 18.68
CA LEU A 108 1.77 -7.08 17.23
C LEU A 108 3.11 -6.68 16.62
N LEU A 109 3.71 -5.59 17.11
CA LEU A 109 5.01 -5.12 16.63
C LEU A 109 6.12 -6.15 16.91
N GLN A 110 6.16 -6.73 18.12
CA GLN A 110 7.15 -7.76 18.45
C GLN A 110 6.92 -9.04 17.66
N ALA A 111 5.67 -9.45 17.47
CA ALA A 111 5.33 -10.61 16.63
C ALA A 111 5.80 -10.40 15.18
N ALA A 112 5.52 -9.25 14.58
CA ALA A 112 5.94 -8.94 13.21
C ALA A 112 7.48 -8.90 13.07
N LYS A 113 8.21 -8.35 14.05
CA LYS A 113 9.68 -8.36 14.07
C LYS A 113 10.25 -9.77 14.18
N LEU A 114 9.66 -10.60 15.03
CA LEU A 114 10.10 -11.99 15.21
C LEU A 114 9.89 -12.80 13.93
N ASP A 115 8.67 -12.75 13.35
CA ASP A 115 8.35 -13.39 12.08
C ASP A 115 9.31 -12.93 10.97
N PHE A 116 9.57 -11.62 10.90
CA PHE A 116 10.53 -11.08 9.96
C PHE A 116 11.93 -11.68 10.17
N ASN A 117 12.45 -11.71 11.39
CA ASN A 117 13.80 -12.22 11.62
C ASN A 117 13.92 -13.73 11.35
N ILE A 118 12.87 -14.52 11.64
CA ILE A 118 12.87 -15.96 11.35
C ILE A 118 13.01 -16.21 9.85
N VAL A 119 12.14 -15.59 9.04
CA VAL A 119 12.18 -15.76 7.58
C VAL A 119 13.49 -15.21 7.00
N GLN A 120 14.01 -14.10 7.52
CA GLN A 120 15.28 -13.56 7.08
C GLN A 120 16.45 -14.52 7.36
N SER A 121 16.46 -15.17 8.52
CA SER A 121 17.51 -16.16 8.86
C SER A 121 17.49 -17.32 7.87
N THR A 122 16.32 -17.89 7.57
CA THR A 122 16.20 -18.99 6.60
C THR A 122 16.70 -18.58 5.21
N LEU A 123 16.30 -17.40 4.73
CA LEU A 123 16.76 -16.90 3.42
C LEU A 123 18.29 -16.65 3.38
N GLN A 124 18.90 -16.29 4.50
CA GLN A 124 20.35 -16.13 4.61
C GLN A 124 21.07 -17.48 4.56
N ASP A 125 20.54 -18.50 5.23
CA ASP A 125 21.07 -19.87 5.18
C ASP A 125 20.98 -20.45 3.76
N ASP A 126 19.83 -20.27 3.09
CA ASP A 126 19.64 -20.69 1.70
C ASP A 126 20.65 -20.00 0.77
N LEU A 127 20.87 -18.69 0.95
CA LEU A 127 21.84 -17.94 0.17
C LEU A 127 23.28 -18.43 0.36
N GLN A 128 23.65 -18.80 1.60
CA GLN A 128 24.97 -19.36 1.90
C GLN A 128 25.17 -20.70 1.19
N GLU A 129 24.18 -21.60 1.26
CA GLU A 129 24.29 -22.91 0.61
C GLU A 129 24.34 -22.78 -0.92
N MET A 130 23.50 -21.93 -1.50
CA MET A 130 23.52 -21.65 -2.94
C MET A 130 24.85 -21.06 -3.39
N SER A 131 25.42 -20.14 -2.59
CA SER A 131 26.75 -19.58 -2.89
C SER A 131 27.82 -20.66 -2.86
N ARG A 132 27.81 -21.53 -1.84
CA ARG A 132 28.77 -22.65 -1.74
C ARG A 132 28.67 -23.60 -2.93
N LEU A 133 27.46 -23.91 -3.38
CA LEU A 133 27.23 -24.76 -4.55
C LEU A 133 27.75 -24.13 -5.83
N VAL A 134 27.53 -22.82 -6.03
CA VAL A 134 28.06 -22.10 -7.20
C VAL A 134 29.59 -22.15 -7.24
N PHE A 135 30.27 -21.98 -6.11
CA PHE A 135 31.73 -22.09 -6.02
C PHE A 135 32.29 -23.51 -6.16
N LEU A 136 31.47 -24.55 -5.99
CA LEU A 136 31.87 -25.95 -6.21
C LEU A 136 31.69 -26.40 -7.66
N VAL A 137 30.92 -25.66 -8.47
CA VAL A 137 30.59 -26.00 -9.87
C VAL A 137 31.38 -25.14 -10.87
N LEU A 138 32.09 -24.10 -10.40
CA LEU A 138 33.05 -23.30 -11.15
C LEU A 138 34.49 -23.72 -10.85
#